data_AF-A0A842ZRB5-F1
#
_entry.id   AF-A0A842ZRB5-F1
#
_cell.length_a   1.000
_cell.length_b   1.000
_cell.length_c   1.000
_cell.angle_alpha   90.00
_cell.angle_beta   90.00
_cell.angle_gamma   90.00
#
_symmetry.space_group_name_H-M   'P 1'
#
loop_
_entity.id
_entity.type
_entity.pdbx_description
1 polymer ?
#
loop_
_entity_poly.entity_id
_entity_poly.type
_entity_poly.pdbx_seq_one_letter_code
_entity_poly.pdbx_strand_id
1 'polypeptide(L)'
;MDIINWIVENPTIITALGTIAVAIATIYYAYTNHKLWLHTEKETIKPNKIDEMCFIIKPFIEHCEKGISSLKSKESLWDTGENKLYIDKFSYHPSVEIVYSNFIKGRLLLKKDLEFHDVKIESLNEKYKQMVEEIKSHNFQDSIEKSYNEFETTIESKNRQQLVLKELPRIIMYHIFNGTDSEKNQLGEVFKTYWKRYGKEFLEMKNNVKANTIQKEINNIKLELNKILNDIKNKLEDILSDYINTYGISLEDIESKDMPKDEKKKYIWRT
;
A
#
# COMPACT_ATOMS: atom_id res chain seq x y z
N MET A 1 29.88 50.35 59.24
CA MET A 1 29.40 48.97 59.43
C MET A 1 30.03 48.17 58.31
N ASP A 2 30.99 47.31 58.64
CA ASP A 2 31.71 46.54 57.63
C ASP A 2 30.77 45.55 56.94
N ILE A 3 30.95 45.40 55.62
CA ILE A 3 30.17 44.46 54.80
C ILE A 3 30.22 43.05 55.39
N ILE A 4 31.36 42.68 55.99
CA ILE A 4 31.54 41.39 56.68
C ILE A 4 30.60 41.26 57.88
N ASN A 5 30.44 42.32 58.69
CA ASN A 5 29.53 42.29 59.85
C ASN A 5 28.07 42.24 59.41
N TRP A 6 27.71 42.98 58.35
CA TRP A 6 26.36 42.93 57.79
C TRP A 6 26.01 41.55 57.22
N ILE A 7 26.98 40.86 56.60
CA ILE A 7 26.84 39.50 56.08
C ILE A 7 26.59 38.49 57.21
N VAL A 8 27.31 38.62 58.32
CA VAL A 8 27.17 37.76 59.50
C VAL A 8 25.81 37.96 60.17
N GLU A 9 25.26 39.18 60.13
CA GLU A 9 23.96 39.53 60.72
C GLU A 9 22.75 39.12 59.85
N ASN A 10 22.93 38.90 58.54
CA ASN A 10 21.83 38.63 57.59
C ASN A 10 22.01 37.35 56.75
N PRO A 11 22.34 36.18 57.34
CA PRO A 11 22.67 34.96 56.61
C PRO A 11 21.49 34.40 55.79
N THR A 12 20.25 34.61 56.23
CA THR A 12 19.03 34.21 55.53
C THR A 12 18.82 35.00 54.24
N ILE A 13 19.12 36.30 54.23
CA ILE A 13 19.00 37.16 53.03
C ILE A 13 20.05 36.74 52.00
N ILE A 14 21.28 36.45 52.43
CA ILE A 14 22.36 36.00 51.55
C ILE A 14 22.06 34.64 50.95
N THR A 15 21.52 33.72 51.76
CA THR A 15 21.11 32.39 51.28
C THR A 15 19.95 32.50 50.29
N ALA A 16 18.99 33.40 50.53
CA ALA A 16 17.88 33.64 49.62
C ALA A 16 18.34 34.25 48.28
N LEU A 17 19.23 35.25 48.31
CA LEU A 17 19.82 35.85 47.11
C LEU A 17 20.67 34.83 46.33
N GLY A 18 21.46 34.01 47.03
CA GLY A 18 22.22 32.92 46.42
C GLY A 18 21.30 31.87 45.76
N THR A 19 20.20 31.51 46.41
CA THR A 19 19.19 30.59 45.84
C THR A 19 18.53 31.16 44.59
N ILE A 20 18.18 32.45 44.58
CA ILE A 20 17.64 33.14 43.40
C ILE A 20 18.67 33.16 42.26
N ALA A 21 19.94 33.46 42.57
CA ALA A 21 21.01 33.45 41.57
C ALA A 21 21.21 32.06 40.95
N VAL A 22 21.19 30.99 41.76
CA VAL A 22 21.26 29.60 41.28
C VAL A 22 20.02 29.24 40.46
N ALA A 23 18.83 29.67 40.85
CA ALA A 23 17.60 29.45 40.08
C ALA A 23 17.65 30.12 38.70
N ILE A 24 18.10 31.39 38.63
CA ILE A 24 18.28 32.12 37.38
C ILE A 24 19.33 31.42 36.50
N ALA A 25 20.47 31.03 37.07
CA ALA A 25 21.53 30.31 36.35
C ALA A 25 21.02 28.95 35.81
N THR A 26 20.20 28.24 36.59
CA THR A 26 19.61 26.95 36.19
C THR A 26 18.62 27.13 35.03
N ILE A 27 17.76 28.14 35.10
CA ILE A 27 16.82 28.48 34.02
C ILE A 27 17.60 28.85 32.75
N TYR A 28 18.63 29.67 32.87
CA TYR A 28 19.46 30.07 31.73
C TYR A 28 20.21 28.89 31.11
N TYR A 29 20.78 28.01 31.95
CA TYR A 29 21.44 26.78 31.50
C TYR A 29 20.46 25.84 30.78
N ALA A 30 19.25 25.64 31.33
CA ALA A 30 18.20 24.86 30.70
C ALA A 30 17.79 25.43 29.34
N TYR A 31 17.60 26.75 29.26
CA TYR A 31 17.28 27.44 28.00
C TYR A 31 18.38 27.32 26.94
N THR A 32 19.64 27.46 27.35
CA THR A 32 20.80 27.38 26.45
C THR A 32 21.00 25.95 25.94
N ASN A 33 20.86 24.95 26.82
CA ASN A 33 20.88 23.54 26.42
C ASN A 33 19.70 23.17 25.51
N HIS A 34 18.52 23.73 25.75
CA HIS A 34 17.39 23.53 24.84
C HIS A 34 17.67 24.12 23.44
N LYS A 35 18.28 25.32 23.35
CA LYS A 35 18.73 25.89 22.09
C LYS A 35 19.82 25.06 21.40
N LEU A 36 20.79 24.57 22.17
CA LEU A 36 21.88 23.74 21.64
C LEU A 36 21.34 22.39 21.12
N TRP A 37 20.38 21.80 21.84
CA TRP A 37 19.68 20.59 21.44
C TRP A 37 18.89 20.82 20.13
N LEU A 38 18.11 21.90 20.05
CA LEU A 38 17.39 22.29 18.82
C LEU A 38 18.34 22.52 17.64
N HIS A 39 19.51 23.11 17.86
CA HIS A 39 20.50 23.34 16.80
C HIS A 39 21.13 22.02 16.34
N THR A 40 21.53 21.16 17.28
CA THR A 40 22.12 19.85 16.97
C THR A 40 21.10 18.99 16.22
N GLU A 41 19.86 18.96 16.67
CA GLU A 41 18.76 18.23 16.03
C GLU A 41 18.49 18.72 14.59
N LYS A 42 18.54 20.03 14.36
CA LYS A 42 18.39 20.61 13.01
C LYS A 42 19.53 20.28 12.05
N GLU A 43 20.77 20.14 12.50
CA GLU A 43 21.89 19.87 11.60
C GLU A 43 22.19 18.39 11.41
N THR A 44 21.96 17.55 12.42
CA THR A 44 22.29 16.11 12.34
C THR A 44 21.08 15.20 12.14
N ILE A 45 19.91 15.56 12.67
CA ILE A 45 18.74 14.67 12.64
C ILE A 45 17.79 15.04 11.50
N LYS A 46 17.55 16.34 11.27
CA LYS A 46 16.64 16.83 10.23
C LYS A 46 16.93 16.25 8.84
N PRO A 47 18.18 16.19 8.33
CA PRO A 47 18.45 15.59 7.02
C PRO A 47 18.02 14.12 6.93
N ASN A 48 18.29 13.33 7.98
CA ASN A 48 17.88 11.92 8.04
C ASN A 48 16.36 11.77 8.05
N LYS A 49 15.63 12.68 8.72
CA LYS A 49 14.17 12.67 8.76
C LYS A 49 13.54 13.06 7.44
N ILE A 50 14.15 13.99 6.72
CA ILE A 50 13.79 14.30 5.32
C ILE A 50 14.00 13.07 4.43
N ASP A 51 15.11 12.35 4.60
CA ASP A 51 15.39 11.12 3.84
C ASP A 51 14.38 10.01 4.15
N GLU A 52 14.05 9.78 5.43
CA GLU A 52 12.99 8.84 5.83
C GLU A 52 11.62 9.23 5.24
N MET A 53 11.25 10.53 5.26
CA MET A 53 10.00 11.00 4.65
C MET A 53 9.95 10.75 3.15
N CYS A 54 11.02 11.10 2.42
CA CYS A 54 11.03 11.09 0.96
C CYS A 54 11.21 9.67 0.39
N PHE A 55 12.04 8.84 1.01
CA PHE A 55 12.42 7.53 0.46
C PHE A 55 11.69 6.35 1.10
N ILE A 56 11.03 6.54 2.25
CA ILE A 56 10.29 5.48 2.95
C ILE A 56 8.81 5.84 3.05
N ILE A 57 8.48 6.90 3.80
CA ILE A 57 7.09 7.18 4.21
C ILE A 57 6.20 7.51 3.01
N LYS A 58 6.61 8.48 2.18
CA LYS A 58 5.84 8.89 1.00
C LYS A 58 5.62 7.73 0.01
N PRO A 59 6.65 6.96 -0.41
CA PRO A 59 6.44 5.78 -1.23
C PRO A 59 5.47 4.75 -0.63
N PHE A 60 5.47 4.57 0.70
CA PHE A 60 4.51 3.67 1.35
C PHE A 60 3.08 4.19 1.26
N ILE A 61 2.88 5.49 1.49
CA ILE A 61 1.56 6.13 1.34
C ILE A 61 1.06 5.93 -0.10
N GLU A 62 1.89 6.23 -1.10
CA GLU A 62 1.53 6.03 -2.51
C GLU A 62 1.20 4.57 -2.83
N HIS A 63 1.94 3.61 -2.26
CA HIS A 63 1.65 2.19 -2.42
C HIS A 63 0.30 1.82 -1.79
N CYS A 64 0.01 2.32 -0.59
CA CYS A 64 -1.29 2.11 0.07
C CYS A 64 -2.44 2.69 -0.76
N GLU A 65 -2.27 3.90 -1.31
CA GLU A 65 -3.28 4.56 -2.15
C GLU A 65 -3.56 3.79 -3.45
N LYS A 66 -2.51 3.27 -4.09
CA LYS A 66 -2.63 2.38 -5.25
C LYS A 66 -3.38 1.10 -4.87
N GLY A 67 -3.02 0.47 -3.75
CA GLY A 67 -3.71 -0.73 -3.24
C GLY A 67 -5.20 -0.47 -2.96
N ILE A 68 -5.54 0.62 -2.26
CA ILE A 68 -6.92 1.03 -1.97
C ILE A 68 -7.69 1.27 -3.27
N SER A 69 -7.09 1.93 -4.25
CA SER A 69 -7.72 2.22 -5.54
C SER A 69 -8.00 0.92 -6.31
N SER A 70 -7.03 -0.01 -6.33
CA SER A 70 -7.17 -1.34 -6.95
C SER A 70 -8.23 -2.21 -6.27
N LEU A 71 -8.42 -2.09 -4.95
CA LEU A 71 -9.49 -2.79 -4.24
C LEU A 71 -10.88 -2.23 -4.57
N LYS A 72 -10.97 -0.93 -4.88
CA LYS A 72 -12.22 -0.25 -5.27
C LYS A 72 -12.60 -0.51 -6.73
N SER A 73 -11.63 -0.72 -7.62
CA SER A 73 -11.94 -1.12 -9.00
C SER A 73 -12.64 -2.47 -9.00
N LYS A 74 -13.79 -2.57 -9.69
CA LYS A 74 -14.50 -3.84 -9.91
C LYS A 74 -13.71 -4.82 -10.79
N GLU A 75 -12.64 -4.34 -11.42
CA GLU A 75 -11.70 -5.13 -12.20
C GLU A 75 -10.92 -6.04 -11.23
N SER A 76 -11.28 -7.31 -11.26
CA SER A 76 -10.50 -8.39 -10.67
C SER A 76 -9.30 -8.64 -11.57
N LEU A 77 -8.15 -8.09 -11.19
CA LEU A 77 -6.87 -8.17 -11.91
C LEU A 77 -6.25 -9.58 -11.93
N TRP A 78 -7.06 -10.64 -11.90
CA TRP A 78 -6.66 -12.00 -12.33
C TRP A 78 -6.47 -12.06 -13.86
N ASP A 79 -6.04 -10.94 -14.42
CA ASP A 79 -5.89 -10.75 -15.84
C ASP A 79 -4.63 -11.48 -16.27
N THR A 80 -4.72 -12.13 -17.43
CA THR A 80 -3.61 -12.67 -18.21
C THR A 80 -2.94 -14.00 -17.81
N GLY A 81 -3.37 -14.75 -16.79
CA GLY A 81 -2.75 -16.05 -16.50
C GLY A 81 -1.34 -15.96 -15.88
N GLU A 82 -0.88 -14.74 -15.62
CA GLU A 82 0.11 -14.45 -14.58
C GLU A 82 -0.69 -14.21 -13.29
N ASN A 83 -0.65 -15.16 -12.35
CA ASN A 83 -1.37 -15.07 -11.08
C ASN A 83 -0.79 -13.96 -10.18
N LYS A 84 -0.99 -12.69 -10.52
CA LYS A 84 -0.47 -11.57 -9.74
C LYS A 84 -1.55 -10.53 -9.51
N LEU A 85 -1.95 -10.38 -8.25
CA LEU A 85 -2.63 -9.17 -7.78
C LEU A 85 -1.65 -8.00 -7.86
N TYR A 86 -2.11 -6.82 -8.30
CA TYR A 86 -1.36 -5.56 -8.20
C TYR A 86 -1.10 -5.09 -6.76
N ILE A 87 -1.66 -5.80 -5.77
CA ILE A 87 -1.34 -5.55 -4.37
C ILE A 87 -0.16 -6.46 -4.07
N ASP A 88 1.03 -5.93 -4.34
CA ASP A 88 2.26 -6.58 -3.98
C ASP A 88 2.33 -6.71 -2.45
N LYS A 89 3.00 -7.77 -2.01
CA LYS A 89 3.42 -7.82 -0.61
C LYS A 89 4.30 -6.61 -0.33
N PHE A 90 4.29 -6.11 0.89
CA PHE A 90 5.30 -5.16 1.33
C PHE A 90 6.70 -5.80 1.48
N SER A 91 6.89 -7.03 0.99
CA SER A 91 8.02 -7.91 1.28
C SER A 91 9.34 -7.18 1.12
N TYR A 92 10.00 -6.98 2.27
CA TYR A 92 11.24 -6.25 2.50
C TYR A 92 12.30 -6.54 1.43
N HIS A 93 12.67 -5.51 0.66
CA HIS A 93 13.83 -5.60 -0.22
C HIS A 93 15.12 -5.39 0.61
N PRO A 94 16.07 -6.34 0.64
CA PRO A 94 17.30 -6.25 1.45
C PRO A 94 18.15 -5.01 1.16
N SER A 95 18.21 -4.55 -0.09
CA SER A 95 18.98 -3.34 -0.43
C SER A 95 18.43 -2.02 0.12
N VAL A 96 17.32 -2.03 0.87
CA VAL A 96 16.76 -0.86 1.57
C VAL A 96 17.12 -0.88 3.07
N GLU A 97 17.84 -1.89 3.56
CA GLU A 97 18.29 -2.01 4.97
C GLU A 97 19.01 -0.76 5.49
N ILE A 98 19.82 -0.09 4.67
CA ILE A 98 20.62 1.05 5.10
C ILE A 98 19.72 2.24 5.48
N VAL A 99 18.66 2.55 4.70
CA VAL A 99 17.72 3.63 5.02
C VAL A 99 16.70 3.19 6.09
N TYR A 100 16.25 1.92 6.06
CA TYR A 100 15.33 1.38 7.07
C TYR A 100 15.94 1.19 8.46
N SER A 101 17.26 1.05 8.57
CA SER A 101 17.95 0.96 9.85
C SER A 101 17.74 2.21 10.73
N ASN A 102 17.39 3.35 10.12
CA ASN A 102 17.07 4.59 10.82
C ASN A 102 15.56 4.78 11.09
N PHE A 103 14.69 4.10 10.32
CA PHE A 103 13.22 4.13 10.49
C PHE A 103 12.70 3.10 11.52
N ILE A 104 13.41 2.93 12.64
CA ILE A 104 13.11 1.88 13.64
C ILE A 104 11.71 2.06 14.26
N LYS A 105 11.33 3.30 14.60
CA LYS A 105 10.08 3.59 15.31
C LYS A 105 8.85 3.31 14.44
N GLY A 106 8.85 3.78 13.19
CA GLY A 106 7.75 3.51 12.25
C GLY A 106 7.66 2.04 11.86
N ARG A 107 8.81 1.37 11.68
CA ARG A 107 8.86 -0.08 11.44
C ARG A 107 8.24 -0.89 12.58
N LEU A 108 8.54 -0.56 13.84
CA LEU A 108 7.95 -1.23 15.00
C LEU A 108 6.44 -1.00 15.09
N LEU A 109 5.97 0.21 14.78
CA LEU A 109 4.55 0.57 14.82
C LEU A 109 3.72 -0.14 13.75
N LEU A 110 4.29 -0.35 12.56
CA LEU A 110 3.59 -0.92 11.41
C LEU A 110 3.79 -2.43 11.25
N LYS A 111 4.75 -3.03 11.94
CA LYS A 111 5.15 -4.45 11.74
C LYS A 111 3.96 -5.41 11.70
N LYS A 112 3.08 -5.35 12.71
CA LYS A 112 1.92 -6.25 12.79
C LYS A 112 0.91 -6.02 11.67
N ASP A 113 0.72 -4.77 11.26
CA ASP A 113 -0.22 -4.43 10.20
C ASP A 113 0.29 -4.88 8.84
N LEU A 114 1.60 -4.76 8.60
CA LEU A 114 2.26 -5.26 7.40
C LEU A 114 2.22 -6.79 7.33
N GLU A 115 2.51 -7.47 8.44
CA GLU A 115 2.38 -8.94 8.53
C GLU A 115 0.93 -9.39 8.27
N PHE A 116 -0.04 -8.71 8.86
CA PHE A 116 -1.46 -9.00 8.64
C PHE A 116 -1.88 -8.75 7.19
N HIS A 117 -1.43 -7.65 6.60
CA HIS A 117 -1.65 -7.34 5.19
C HIS A 117 -1.15 -8.48 4.29
N ASP A 118 0.11 -8.89 4.47
CA ASP A 118 0.73 -9.91 3.61
C ASP A 118 0.02 -11.27 3.75
N VAL A 119 -0.40 -11.65 4.95
CA VAL A 119 -1.23 -12.84 5.19
C VAL A 119 -2.58 -12.75 4.47
N LYS A 120 -3.22 -11.58 4.47
CA LYS A 120 -4.50 -11.38 3.78
C LYS A 120 -4.36 -11.40 2.27
N ILE A 121 -3.24 -10.93 1.72
CA ILE A 121 -2.91 -11.08 0.30
C ILE A 121 -2.74 -12.55 -0.09
N GLU A 122 -2.03 -13.33 0.72
CA GLU A 122 -1.92 -14.78 0.49
C GLU A 122 -3.29 -15.47 0.53
N SER A 123 -4.10 -15.16 1.54
CA SER A 123 -5.45 -15.69 1.65
C SER A 123 -6.34 -15.29 0.46
N LEU A 124 -6.25 -14.04 0.00
CA LEU A 124 -6.96 -13.57 -1.19
C LEU A 124 -6.57 -14.39 -2.42
N ASN A 125 -5.26 -14.62 -2.63
CA ASN A 125 -4.74 -15.43 -3.73
C ASN A 125 -5.25 -16.88 -3.67
N GLU A 126 -5.27 -17.50 -2.50
CA GLU A 126 -5.80 -18.84 -2.32
C GLU A 126 -7.30 -18.92 -2.64
N LYS A 127 -8.09 -17.93 -2.21
CA LYS A 127 -9.52 -17.90 -2.48
C LYS A 127 -9.84 -17.71 -3.96
N TYR A 128 -9.08 -16.89 -4.66
CA TYR A 128 -9.21 -16.80 -6.09
C TYR A 128 -8.83 -18.10 -6.82
N LYS A 129 -7.77 -18.82 -6.39
CA LYS A 129 -7.44 -20.15 -6.93
C LYS A 129 -8.58 -21.13 -6.73
N GLN A 130 -9.14 -21.20 -5.52
CA GLN A 130 -10.31 -22.03 -5.21
C GLN A 130 -11.50 -21.69 -6.11
N MET A 131 -11.72 -20.39 -6.38
CA MET A 131 -12.80 -19.96 -7.27
C MET A 131 -12.59 -20.41 -8.72
N VAL A 132 -11.36 -20.31 -9.24
CA VAL A 132 -11.01 -20.78 -10.59
C VAL A 132 -11.18 -22.30 -10.70
N GLU A 133 -10.73 -23.05 -9.69
CA GLU A 133 -10.87 -24.51 -9.64
C GLU A 133 -12.34 -24.94 -9.61
N GLU A 134 -13.16 -24.25 -8.83
CA GLU A 134 -14.60 -24.51 -8.75
C GLU A 134 -15.30 -24.23 -10.08
N ILE A 135 -14.93 -23.16 -10.81
CA ILE A 135 -15.50 -22.91 -12.14
C ILE A 135 -15.04 -23.99 -13.13
N LYS A 136 -13.75 -24.37 -13.10
CA LYS A 136 -13.18 -25.38 -14.01
C LYS A 136 -13.78 -26.77 -13.81
N SER A 137 -14.15 -27.13 -12.57
CA SER A 137 -14.70 -28.46 -12.24
C SER A 137 -16.08 -28.73 -12.87
N HIS A 138 -16.74 -27.72 -13.44
CA HIS A 138 -18.06 -27.82 -14.06
C HIS A 138 -18.01 -28.07 -15.57
N ASN A 139 -17.19 -29.03 -16.04
CA ASN A 139 -16.99 -29.33 -17.47
C ASN A 139 -16.73 -28.05 -18.31
N PHE A 140 -15.97 -27.11 -17.73
CA PHE A 140 -15.81 -25.78 -18.27
C PHE A 140 -15.24 -25.82 -19.69
N GLN A 141 -14.23 -26.65 -19.90
CA GLN A 141 -13.57 -26.81 -21.19
C GLN A 141 -14.51 -27.44 -22.24
N ASP A 142 -15.23 -28.50 -21.89
CA ASP A 142 -16.19 -29.14 -22.77
C ASP A 142 -17.34 -28.19 -23.16
N SER A 143 -17.78 -27.35 -22.22
CA SER A 143 -18.83 -26.35 -22.45
C SER A 143 -18.37 -25.25 -23.42
N ILE A 144 -17.10 -24.85 -23.32
CA ILE A 144 -16.47 -23.91 -24.25
C ILE A 144 -16.36 -24.52 -25.65
N GLU A 145 -15.84 -25.75 -25.76
CA GLU A 145 -15.69 -26.43 -27.04
C GLU A 145 -17.04 -26.62 -27.72
N LYS A 146 -18.06 -27.06 -26.97
CA LYS A 146 -19.43 -27.23 -27.48
C LYS A 146 -20.01 -25.91 -27.99
N SER A 147 -20.02 -24.87 -27.17
CA SER A 147 -20.60 -23.56 -27.54
C SER A 147 -19.84 -22.90 -28.69
N TYR A 148 -18.50 -23.04 -28.75
CA TYR A 148 -17.71 -22.52 -29.84
C TYR A 148 -18.00 -23.24 -31.17
N ASN A 149 -18.11 -24.57 -31.14
CA ASN A 149 -18.49 -25.34 -32.33
C ASN A 149 -19.90 -24.95 -32.83
N GLU A 150 -20.87 -24.81 -31.93
CA GLU A 150 -22.21 -24.31 -32.28
C GLU A 150 -22.14 -22.90 -32.89
N PHE A 151 -21.35 -22.01 -32.31
CA PHE A 151 -21.15 -20.66 -32.83
C PHE A 151 -20.53 -20.64 -34.23
N GLU A 152 -19.48 -21.43 -34.47
CA GLU A 152 -18.80 -21.49 -35.77
C GLU A 152 -19.73 -21.96 -36.89
N THR A 153 -20.65 -22.89 -36.59
CA THR A 153 -21.65 -23.35 -37.58
C THR A 153 -22.67 -22.27 -37.95
N THR A 154 -22.82 -21.22 -37.14
CA THR A 154 -23.81 -20.16 -37.37
C THR A 154 -23.23 -18.93 -38.10
N ILE A 155 -21.90 -18.79 -38.21
CA ILE A 155 -21.27 -17.60 -38.80
C ILE A 155 -20.95 -17.82 -40.28
N GLU A 156 -21.32 -16.83 -41.11
CA GLU A 156 -20.92 -16.80 -42.52
C GLU A 156 -19.39 -16.84 -42.67
N SER A 157 -18.90 -17.66 -43.60
CA SER A 157 -17.47 -17.98 -43.79
C SER A 157 -16.54 -16.76 -43.91
N LYS A 158 -17.05 -15.60 -44.34
CA LYS A 158 -16.27 -14.36 -44.51
C LYS A 158 -15.91 -13.62 -43.22
N ASN A 159 -16.57 -13.90 -42.09
CA ASN A 159 -16.29 -13.27 -40.79
C ASN A 159 -15.52 -14.17 -39.81
N ARG A 160 -14.94 -15.28 -40.29
CA ARG A 160 -14.10 -16.17 -39.48
C ARG A 160 -12.73 -15.55 -39.19
N GLN A 161 -12.69 -14.47 -38.42
CA GLN A 161 -11.51 -14.26 -37.57
C GLN A 161 -11.58 -15.34 -36.49
N GLN A 162 -10.80 -16.40 -36.67
CA GLN A 162 -10.76 -17.53 -35.75
C GLN A 162 -10.31 -17.03 -34.39
N LEU A 163 -11.21 -17.10 -33.41
CA LEU A 163 -10.79 -17.13 -32.03
C LEU A 163 -10.00 -18.42 -31.83
N VAL A 164 -8.78 -18.32 -31.30
CA VAL A 164 -7.97 -19.50 -31.04
C VAL A 164 -8.63 -20.27 -29.90
N LEU A 165 -9.21 -21.43 -30.18
CA LEU A 165 -9.93 -22.27 -29.20
C LEU A 165 -9.09 -22.53 -27.94
N LYS A 166 -7.77 -22.64 -28.11
CA LYS A 166 -6.80 -22.79 -27.00
C LYS A 166 -6.79 -21.60 -26.03
N GLU A 167 -7.04 -20.38 -26.51
CA GLU A 167 -7.06 -19.15 -25.71
C GLU A 167 -8.47 -18.83 -25.15
N LEU A 168 -9.53 -19.43 -25.71
CA LEU A 168 -10.92 -19.17 -25.31
C LEU A 168 -11.19 -19.40 -23.82
N PRO A 169 -10.72 -20.51 -23.18
CA PRO A 169 -10.92 -20.73 -21.74
C PRO A 169 -10.35 -19.62 -20.87
N ARG A 170 -9.18 -19.09 -21.23
CA ARG A 170 -8.57 -17.97 -20.53
C ARG A 170 -9.38 -16.69 -20.70
N ILE A 171 -9.81 -16.40 -21.92
CA ILE A 171 -10.62 -15.21 -22.25
C ILE A 171 -11.98 -15.26 -21.53
N ILE A 172 -12.68 -16.39 -21.57
CA ILE A 172 -13.99 -16.55 -20.93
C ILE A 172 -13.85 -16.42 -19.41
N MET A 173 -12.83 -17.06 -18.82
CA MET A 173 -12.56 -16.95 -17.38
C MET A 173 -12.33 -15.48 -16.97
N TYR A 174 -11.57 -14.72 -17.76
CA TYR A 174 -11.37 -13.28 -17.54
C TYR A 174 -12.71 -12.52 -17.47
N HIS A 175 -13.61 -12.77 -18.42
CA HIS A 175 -14.91 -12.10 -18.45
C HIS A 175 -15.84 -12.53 -17.30
N ILE A 176 -15.78 -13.79 -16.85
CA ILE A 176 -16.51 -14.25 -15.65
C ILE A 176 -16.09 -13.48 -14.39
N PHE A 177 -14.80 -13.19 -14.24
CA PHE A 177 -14.29 -12.47 -13.08
C PHE A 177 -14.53 -10.96 -13.14
N ASN A 178 -14.38 -10.35 -14.30
CA ASN A 178 -14.46 -8.90 -14.46
C ASN A 178 -15.87 -8.37 -14.71
N GLY A 179 -16.83 -9.26 -15.04
CA GLY A 179 -18.24 -8.90 -15.10
C GLY A 179 -18.56 -7.80 -16.10
N THR A 180 -17.69 -7.57 -17.07
CA THR A 180 -17.86 -6.53 -18.07
C THR A 180 -18.31 -7.12 -19.39
N ASP A 181 -19.43 -6.58 -19.88
CA ASP A 181 -19.70 -6.37 -21.32
C ASP A 181 -18.68 -5.37 -21.91
N SER A 182 -17.38 -5.47 -21.56
CA SER A 182 -16.44 -4.39 -21.81
C SER A 182 -16.23 -4.23 -23.31
N GLU A 183 -16.90 -3.20 -23.84
CA GLU A 183 -16.61 -2.50 -25.07
C GLU A 183 -15.12 -2.10 -25.21
N LYS A 184 -14.33 -2.19 -24.12
CA LYS A 184 -12.88 -2.00 -24.08
C LYS A 184 -12.05 -3.19 -24.57
N ASN A 185 -12.61 -4.40 -24.73
CA ASN A 185 -11.81 -5.53 -25.17
C ASN A 185 -11.50 -5.46 -26.67
N GLN A 186 -10.21 -5.49 -26.98
CA GLN A 186 -9.63 -5.57 -28.34
C GLN A 186 -9.98 -6.89 -29.07
N LEU A 187 -10.84 -7.75 -28.49
CA LEU A 187 -11.15 -9.10 -28.96
C LEU A 187 -12.08 -9.16 -30.20
N GLY A 188 -12.29 -8.03 -30.86
CA GLY A 188 -13.06 -7.93 -32.10
C GLY A 188 -14.56 -8.19 -31.94
N GLU A 189 -15.32 -7.89 -33.00
CA GLU A 189 -16.79 -8.06 -33.03
C GLU A 189 -17.23 -9.53 -32.92
N VAL A 190 -16.38 -10.47 -33.34
CA VAL A 190 -16.67 -11.92 -33.29
C VAL A 190 -16.81 -12.40 -31.84
N PHE A 191 -15.87 -12.03 -30.97
CA PHE A 191 -15.95 -12.40 -29.56
C PHE A 191 -17.13 -11.73 -28.85
N LYS A 192 -17.41 -10.46 -29.14
CA LYS A 192 -18.58 -9.76 -28.57
C LYS A 192 -19.88 -10.50 -28.91
N THR A 193 -20.00 -10.96 -30.15
CA THR A 193 -21.18 -11.73 -30.61
C THR A 193 -21.27 -13.08 -29.90
N TYR A 194 -20.14 -13.80 -29.76
CA TYR A 194 -20.07 -15.04 -28.99
C TYR A 194 -20.47 -14.83 -27.52
N TRP A 195 -19.87 -13.85 -26.86
CA TRP A 195 -20.13 -13.51 -25.46
C TRP A 195 -21.58 -13.09 -25.23
N LYS A 196 -22.18 -12.31 -26.13
CA LYS A 196 -23.60 -11.94 -26.03
C LYS A 196 -24.53 -13.16 -26.11
N ARG A 197 -24.14 -14.20 -26.84
CA ARG A 197 -24.95 -15.41 -27.04
C ARG A 197 -24.77 -16.44 -25.92
N TYR A 198 -23.54 -16.68 -25.47
CA TYR A 198 -23.20 -17.76 -24.54
C TYR A 198 -22.70 -17.27 -23.16
N GLY A 199 -22.35 -15.99 -23.03
CA GLY A 199 -21.75 -15.41 -21.81
C GLY A 199 -22.60 -15.60 -20.55
N LYS A 200 -23.93 -15.61 -20.70
CA LYS A 200 -24.83 -15.85 -19.57
C LYS A 200 -24.63 -17.23 -18.93
N GLU A 201 -24.45 -18.28 -19.74
CA GLU A 201 -24.23 -19.65 -19.26
C GLU A 201 -22.93 -19.75 -18.47
N PHE A 202 -21.88 -19.09 -18.94
CA PHE A 202 -20.58 -19.01 -18.24
C PHE A 202 -20.65 -18.20 -16.95
N LEU A 203 -21.44 -17.12 -16.92
CA LEU A 203 -21.70 -16.35 -15.70
C LEU A 203 -22.50 -17.16 -14.68
N GLU A 204 -23.39 -18.05 -15.11
CA GLU A 204 -24.13 -18.95 -14.20
C GLU A 204 -23.23 -19.97 -13.51
N MET A 205 -22.11 -20.38 -14.14
CA MET A 205 -21.10 -21.24 -13.49
C MET A 205 -20.48 -20.58 -12.24
N LYS A 206 -20.36 -19.25 -12.23
CA LYS A 206 -19.93 -18.47 -11.05
C LYS A 206 -21.00 -18.41 -9.96
N ASN A 207 -22.28 -18.56 -10.33
CA ASN A 207 -23.41 -18.39 -9.42
C ASN A 207 -23.81 -19.67 -8.67
N ASN A 208 -23.01 -20.75 -8.76
CA ASN A 208 -23.24 -21.94 -7.95
C ASN A 208 -22.99 -21.65 -6.45
N VAL A 209 -23.55 -22.48 -5.57
CA VAL A 209 -23.53 -22.24 -4.11
C VAL A 209 -22.11 -22.13 -3.54
N LYS A 210 -21.18 -22.96 -4.03
CA LYS A 210 -19.78 -22.99 -3.57
C LYS A 210 -19.01 -21.75 -4.04
N ALA A 211 -19.11 -21.39 -5.32
CA ALA A 211 -18.50 -20.20 -5.89
C ALA A 211 -19.05 -18.91 -5.27
N ASN A 212 -20.35 -18.85 -4.97
CA ASN A 212 -20.94 -17.72 -4.22
C ASN A 212 -20.36 -17.58 -2.81
N THR A 213 -20.08 -18.70 -2.14
CA THR A 213 -19.46 -18.70 -0.80
C THR A 213 -18.03 -18.17 -0.89
N ILE A 214 -17.24 -18.66 -1.84
CA ILE A 214 -15.87 -18.19 -2.10
C ILE A 214 -15.87 -16.70 -2.46
N GLN A 215 -16.82 -16.24 -3.29
CA GLN A 215 -16.94 -14.84 -3.66
C GLN A 215 -17.24 -13.92 -2.45
N LYS A 216 -18.07 -14.38 -1.50
CA LYS A 216 -18.31 -13.65 -0.25
C LYS A 216 -17.04 -13.55 0.59
N GLU A 217 -16.27 -14.63 0.69
CA GLU A 217 -14.99 -14.64 1.39
C GLU A 217 -13.97 -13.70 0.74
N ILE A 218 -13.85 -13.71 -0.59
CA ILE A 218 -13.04 -12.76 -1.35
C ILE A 218 -13.43 -11.32 -1.02
N ASN A 219 -14.73 -11.01 -1.02
CA ASN A 219 -15.21 -9.66 -0.70
C ASN A 219 -14.88 -9.25 0.74
N ASN A 220 -15.00 -10.18 1.70
CA ASN A 220 -14.63 -9.94 3.09
C ASN A 220 -13.13 -9.65 3.22
N ILE A 221 -12.27 -10.43 2.57
CA ILE A 221 -10.82 -10.21 2.57
C ILE A 221 -10.48 -8.86 1.94
N LYS A 222 -11.14 -8.48 0.83
CA LYS A 222 -10.97 -7.15 0.22
C LYS A 222 -11.33 -6.01 1.17
N LEU A 223 -12.41 -6.15 1.95
CA LEU A 223 -12.79 -5.15 2.94
C LEU A 223 -11.74 -5.04 4.06
N GLU A 224 -11.22 -6.16 4.54
CA GLU A 224 -10.15 -6.20 5.54
C GLU A 224 -8.85 -5.59 5.01
N LEU A 225 -8.46 -5.91 3.77
CA LEU A 225 -7.31 -5.32 3.09
C LEU A 225 -7.46 -3.81 2.91
N ASN A 226 -8.65 -3.35 2.51
CA ASN A 226 -8.91 -1.92 2.38
C ASN A 226 -8.80 -1.23 3.74
N LYS A 227 -9.32 -1.84 4.81
CA LYS A 227 -9.20 -1.29 6.16
C LYS A 227 -7.74 -1.19 6.59
N ILE A 228 -6.96 -2.27 6.48
CA ILE A 228 -5.56 -2.27 6.94
C ILE A 228 -4.69 -1.30 6.13
N LEU A 229 -4.92 -1.16 4.82
CA LEU A 229 -4.20 -0.19 3.99
C LEU A 229 -4.51 1.25 4.40
N ASN A 230 -5.77 1.57 4.73
CA ASN A 230 -6.12 2.88 5.28
C ASN A 230 -5.48 3.09 6.66
N ASP A 231 -5.48 2.08 7.53
CA ASP A 231 -4.88 2.17 8.86
C ASP A 231 -3.36 2.40 8.77
N ILE A 232 -2.65 1.69 7.87
CA ILE A 232 -1.22 1.89 7.60
C ILE A 232 -0.97 3.29 7.05
N LYS A 233 -1.77 3.72 6.06
CA LYS A 233 -1.66 5.06 5.46
C LYS A 233 -1.80 6.16 6.52
N ASN A 234 -2.85 6.11 7.34
CA ASN A 234 -3.10 7.12 8.36
C ASN A 234 -1.95 7.19 9.37
N LYS A 235 -1.44 6.03 9.81
CA LYS A 235 -0.27 5.98 10.71
C LYS A 235 0.99 6.59 10.08
N LEU A 236 1.18 6.42 8.78
CA LEU A 236 2.30 7.02 8.05
C LEU A 236 2.12 8.54 7.90
N GLU A 237 0.90 9.00 7.64
CA GLU A 237 0.56 10.43 7.60
C GLU A 237 0.74 11.11 8.96
N ASP A 238 0.43 10.42 10.06
CA ASP A 238 0.68 10.88 11.43
C ASP A 238 2.19 11.02 11.68
N ILE A 239 3.00 10.02 11.32
CA ILE A 239 4.46 10.10 11.44
C ILE A 239 5.03 11.25 10.59
N LEU A 240 4.50 11.44 9.37
CA LEU A 240 4.91 12.53 8.49
C LEU A 240 4.60 13.89 9.12
N SER A 241 3.41 14.04 9.69
CA SER A 241 2.98 15.26 10.38
C SER A 241 3.85 15.55 11.60
N ASP A 242 4.17 14.52 12.40
CA ASP A 242 5.08 14.62 13.54
C ASP A 242 6.47 15.10 13.11
N TYR A 243 6.99 14.61 11.98
CA TYR A 243 8.31 14.99 11.49
C TYR A 243 8.33 16.45 11.03
N ILE A 244 7.30 16.89 10.29
CA ILE A 244 7.16 18.27 9.85
C ILE A 244 7.12 19.21 11.06
N ASN A 245 6.29 18.90 12.05
CA ASN A 245 6.09 19.74 13.23
C ASN A 245 7.32 19.76 14.16
N THR A 246 7.93 18.61 14.41
CA THR A 246 9.05 18.49 15.36
C THR A 246 10.34 19.08 14.79
N TYR A 247 10.64 18.81 13.52
CA TYR A 247 11.92 19.19 12.91
C TYR A 247 11.85 20.47 12.07
N GLY A 248 10.66 21.08 11.92
CA GLY A 248 10.46 22.27 11.10
C GLY A 248 10.90 22.04 9.65
N ILE A 249 10.46 20.93 9.07
CA ILE A 249 10.75 20.55 7.68
C ILE A 249 9.78 21.33 6.78
N SER A 250 10.31 22.14 5.87
CA SER A 250 9.52 22.91 4.92
C SER A 250 9.15 22.07 3.68
N LEU A 251 8.22 22.57 2.86
CA LEU A 251 7.95 21.96 1.55
C LEU A 251 9.18 22.03 0.62
N GLU A 252 9.96 23.12 0.69
CA GLU A 252 11.20 23.29 -0.08
C GLU A 252 12.26 22.24 0.29
N ASP A 253 12.37 21.89 1.58
CA ASP A 253 13.26 20.82 2.07
C ASP A 253 12.92 19.46 1.44
N ILE A 254 11.64 19.24 1.14
CA ILE A 254 11.11 18.00 0.59
C ILE A 254 11.23 18.00 -0.95
N GLU A 255 10.94 19.12 -1.60
CA GLU A 255 11.01 19.27 -3.07
C GLU A 255 12.45 19.30 -3.59
N SER A 256 13.39 19.80 -2.78
CA SER A 256 14.83 19.79 -3.13
C SER A 256 15.47 18.40 -3.11
N LYS A 257 14.81 17.41 -2.49
CA LYS A 257 15.22 16.00 -2.44
C LYS A 257 14.48 15.19 -3.51
N ASP A 258 14.90 15.35 -4.76
CA ASP A 258 14.45 14.48 -5.83
C ASP A 258 15.29 13.20 -5.86
N MET A 259 14.65 12.05 -5.77
CA MET A 259 15.33 10.76 -5.73
C MET A 259 16.05 10.52 -7.07
N PRO A 260 17.37 10.22 -7.09
CA PRO A 260 18.08 9.92 -8.33
C PRO A 260 17.33 8.83 -9.10
N LYS A 261 17.13 9.01 -10.42
CA LYS A 261 16.34 8.09 -11.26
C LYS A 261 16.80 6.63 -11.15
N ASP A 262 18.08 6.43 -10.88
CA ASP A 262 18.72 5.11 -10.77
C ASP A 262 18.45 4.44 -9.42
N GLU A 263 18.26 5.24 -8.36
CA GLU A 263 17.80 4.76 -7.06
C GLU A 263 16.29 4.58 -7.04
N LYS A 264 15.48 5.39 -7.74
CA LYS A 264 14.03 5.15 -7.87
C LYS A 264 13.77 3.67 -8.22
N LYS A 265 14.51 3.05 -9.14
CA LYS A 265 14.34 1.61 -9.50
C LYS A 265 14.67 0.59 -8.40
N LYS A 266 15.44 0.95 -7.37
CA LYS A 266 15.77 0.09 -6.22
C LYS A 266 14.73 0.17 -5.09
N TYR A 267 13.98 1.27 -5.02
CA TYR A 267 12.95 1.52 -4.00
C TYR A 267 11.53 1.48 -4.59
N ILE A 268 11.42 1.50 -5.92
CA ILE A 268 10.25 1.01 -6.66
C ILE A 268 10.18 -0.48 -6.33
N TRP A 269 9.26 -0.80 -5.40
CA TRP A 269 8.68 -2.12 -5.23
C TRP A 269 8.41 -2.66 -6.64
N ARG A 270 9.19 -3.67 -7.05
CA ARG A 270 9.13 -4.16 -8.43
C ARG A 270 7.76 -4.81 -8.64
N THR A 271 7.02 -4.25 -9.60
CA THR A 271 5.97 -4.89 -10.41
C THR A 271 6.34 -6.32 -10.83
#